data_AF-A0A7X6SMV7-F1
#
_entry.id   AF-A0A7X6SMV7-F1
#
_cell.length_a   1.000
_cell.length_b   1.000
_cell.length_c   1.000
_cell.angle_alpha   90.00
_cell.angle_beta   90.00
_cell.angle_gamma   90.00
#
_symmetry.space_group_name_H-M   'P 1'
#
loop_
_entity.id
_entity.type
_entity.pdbx_description
1 polymer ?
#
loop_
_entity_poly.entity_id
_entity_poly.type
_entity_poly.pdbx_seq_one_letter_code
_entity_poly.pdbx_strand_id
1 'polypeptide(L)'
;FSSQPDGVLRPIREIIAKSDGSIFPLEQIIERFKGTNRTHEFTDADIENLLYLKYGQGDTLTVMSVLYPWADLHNLFHMDHIFPKAEFTERKLRKMGVPSDRISDFLENFNYIGNLQLLEGLDNTSKTNKDFKKWFEDNLPTEEAKTAYRQKHLIPAGVDLAFTNFPEFLEAREALIIDRLKKELQG
;
A
#
# COMPACT_ATOMS: atom_id res chain seq x y z
N PHE A 1 -22.34 -14.06 7.81
CA PHE A 1 -21.79 -15.41 7.53
C PHE A 1 -20.69 -15.70 8.55
N SER A 2 -20.89 -16.68 9.44
CA SER A 2 -19.89 -17.10 10.42
C SER A 2 -18.91 -18.09 9.78
N SER A 3 -17.97 -17.60 8.96
CA SER A 3 -16.85 -18.45 8.53
C SER A 3 -15.87 -18.56 9.69
N GLN A 4 -15.98 -19.63 10.50
CA GLN A 4 -14.95 -19.91 11.51
C GLN A 4 -13.61 -20.13 10.79
N PRO A 5 -12.59 -19.28 11.04
CA PRO A 5 -11.28 -19.35 10.38
C PRO A 5 -10.54 -20.67 10.62
N ASP A 6 -10.93 -21.41 11.66
CA ASP A 6 -10.27 -22.65 12.10
C ASP A 6 -10.16 -23.72 11.01
N GLY A 7 -11.12 -23.80 10.09
CA GLY A 7 -11.06 -24.79 9.00
C GLY A 7 -9.90 -24.57 8.01
N VAL A 8 -9.34 -23.36 7.92
CA VAL A 8 -8.13 -23.05 7.11
C VAL A 8 -6.91 -23.00 8.01
N LEU A 9 -7.01 -22.27 9.12
CA LEU A 9 -5.86 -21.96 9.96
C LEU A 9 -5.30 -23.19 10.65
N ARG A 10 -6.14 -24.15 11.06
CA ARG A 10 -5.69 -25.35 11.73
C ARG A 10 -4.84 -26.25 10.81
N PRO A 11 -5.29 -26.62 9.59
CA PRO A 11 -4.44 -27.35 8.65
C PRO A 11 -3.11 -26.64 8.33
N ILE A 12 -3.14 -25.30 8.14
CA ILE A 12 -1.91 -24.53 7.89
C ILE A 12 -0.95 -24.63 9.08
N ARG A 13 -1.44 -24.41 10.30
CA ARG A 13 -0.63 -24.52 11.53
C ARG A 13 -0.04 -25.92 11.71
N GLU A 14 -0.81 -26.96 11.40
CA GLU A 14 -0.34 -28.35 11.47
C GLU A 14 0.76 -28.64 10.43
N ILE A 15 0.67 -28.06 9.22
CA ILE A 15 1.73 -28.18 8.19
C ILE A 15 2.99 -27.45 8.65
N ILE A 16 2.85 -26.20 9.12
CA ILE A 16 3.98 -25.40 9.63
C ILE A 16 4.66 -26.12 10.81
N ALA A 17 3.89 -26.64 11.76
CA ALA A 17 4.44 -27.35 12.92
C ALA A 17 5.19 -28.66 12.56
N LYS A 18 4.89 -29.26 11.41
CA LYS A 18 5.56 -30.47 10.90
C LYS A 18 6.74 -30.18 9.98
N SER A 19 6.88 -28.93 9.52
CA SER A 19 8.04 -28.51 8.74
C SER A 19 9.28 -28.42 9.62
N ASP A 20 10.46 -28.60 9.04
CA ASP A 20 11.75 -28.52 9.75
C ASP A 20 12.13 -27.08 10.16
N GLY A 21 11.27 -26.10 9.87
CA GLY A 21 11.46 -24.68 10.18
C GLY A 21 12.52 -23.98 9.33
N SER A 22 13.20 -24.70 8.42
CA SER A 22 14.25 -24.14 7.58
C SER A 22 13.67 -23.40 6.36
N ILE A 23 12.50 -23.82 5.87
CA ILE A 23 11.80 -23.23 4.72
C ILE A 23 10.30 -23.16 5.03
N PHE A 24 9.66 -22.03 4.71
CA PHE A 24 8.20 -21.90 4.84
C PHE A 24 7.48 -22.90 3.90
N PRO A 25 6.60 -23.80 4.40
CA PRO A 25 6.07 -24.93 3.64
C PRO A 25 4.92 -24.54 2.69
N LEU A 26 5.14 -23.55 1.83
CA LEU A 26 4.12 -22.98 0.94
C LEU A 26 3.51 -24.02 0.00
N GLU A 27 4.32 -24.81 -0.68
CA GLU A 27 3.85 -25.84 -1.64
C GLU A 27 2.94 -26.87 -0.98
N GLN A 28 3.27 -27.28 0.25
CA GLN A 28 2.48 -28.25 1.02
C GLN A 28 1.14 -27.66 1.44
N ILE A 29 1.11 -26.36 1.78
CA ILE A 29 -0.12 -25.62 2.07
C ILE A 29 -0.99 -25.54 0.81
N ILE A 30 -0.41 -25.14 -0.33
CA ILE A 30 -1.13 -25.04 -1.62
C ILE A 30 -1.74 -26.41 -1.98
N GLU A 31 -0.94 -27.47 -1.96
CA GLU A 31 -1.40 -28.82 -2.31
C GLU A 31 -2.52 -29.31 -1.37
N ARG A 32 -2.46 -28.97 -0.08
CA ARG A 32 -3.49 -29.32 0.91
C ARG A 32 -4.86 -28.70 0.60
N PHE A 33 -4.90 -27.53 -0.03
CA PHE A 33 -6.13 -26.81 -0.34
C PHE A 33 -6.51 -26.85 -1.82
N LYS A 34 -5.66 -27.41 -2.68
CA LYS A 34 -5.92 -27.61 -4.11
C LYS A 34 -7.18 -28.46 -4.34
N GLY A 35 -8.07 -27.99 -5.21
CA GLY A 35 -9.33 -28.68 -5.53
C GLY A 35 -10.39 -28.62 -4.42
N THR A 36 -10.18 -27.81 -3.37
CA THR A 36 -11.20 -27.50 -2.36
C THR A 36 -11.85 -26.17 -2.68
N ASN A 37 -13.04 -25.88 -2.15
CA ASN A 37 -13.63 -24.52 -2.22
C ASN A 37 -12.83 -23.44 -1.46
N ARG A 38 -11.61 -23.76 -1.02
CA ARG A 38 -10.69 -22.88 -0.30
C ARG A 38 -9.39 -22.62 -1.07
N THR A 39 -9.24 -23.16 -2.28
CA THR A 39 -8.26 -22.64 -3.25
C THR A 39 -8.84 -21.33 -3.77
N HIS A 40 -8.57 -20.22 -3.07
CA HIS A 40 -8.98 -18.91 -3.53
C HIS A 40 -7.89 -18.37 -4.45
N GLU A 41 -8.15 -18.42 -5.75
CA GLU A 41 -7.43 -17.59 -6.71
C GLU A 41 -7.88 -16.15 -6.51
N PHE A 42 -6.93 -15.20 -6.45
CA PHE A 42 -7.27 -13.79 -6.38
C PHE A 42 -7.82 -13.34 -7.73
N THR A 43 -9.09 -12.94 -7.77
CA THR A 43 -9.68 -12.33 -8.95
C THR A 43 -9.23 -10.87 -9.09
N ASP A 44 -9.38 -10.30 -10.29
CA ASP A 44 -9.11 -8.88 -10.51
C ASP A 44 -9.98 -7.99 -9.59
N ALA A 45 -11.23 -8.38 -9.35
CA ALA A 45 -12.13 -7.68 -8.43
C ALA A 45 -11.64 -7.75 -6.97
N ASP A 46 -11.06 -8.88 -6.54
CA ASP A 46 -10.47 -8.99 -5.21
C ASP A 46 -9.29 -8.02 -5.05
N ILE A 47 -8.44 -7.90 -6.09
CA ILE A 47 -7.29 -7.00 -6.10
C ILE A 47 -7.72 -5.53 -6.10
N GLU A 48 -8.68 -5.15 -6.93
CA GLU A 48 -9.23 -3.79 -6.94
C GLU A 48 -9.81 -3.42 -5.57
N ASN A 49 -10.44 -4.37 -4.89
CA ASN A 49 -11.02 -4.13 -3.57
C ASN A 49 -9.95 -3.84 -2.50
N LEU A 50 -8.69 -4.27 -2.69
CA LEU A 50 -7.57 -3.95 -1.80
C LEU A 50 -7.18 -2.46 -1.85
N LEU A 51 -7.56 -1.73 -2.92
CA LEU A 51 -7.32 -0.28 -3.00
C LEU A 51 -8.08 0.50 -1.92
N TYR A 52 -9.23 -0.02 -1.48
CA TYR A 52 -10.07 0.62 -0.46
C TYR A 52 -9.58 0.40 0.97
N LEU A 53 -8.43 -0.27 1.17
CA LEU A 53 -7.81 -0.39 2.48
C LEU A 53 -7.36 0.97 3.00
N LYS A 54 -7.68 1.24 4.27
CA LYS A 54 -7.46 2.54 4.91
C LYS A 54 -6.34 2.49 5.93
N TYR A 55 -5.72 3.65 6.15
CA TYR A 55 -4.82 3.84 7.28
C TYR A 55 -5.50 3.44 8.61
N GLY A 56 -4.80 2.65 9.42
CA GLY A 56 -5.26 2.19 10.73
C GLY A 56 -6.16 0.95 10.71
N GLN A 57 -6.52 0.41 9.54
CA GLN A 57 -7.13 -0.92 9.45
C GLN A 57 -6.05 -2.01 9.55
N GLY A 58 -6.39 -3.13 10.20
CA GLY A 58 -5.43 -4.21 10.49
C GLY A 58 -4.82 -4.83 9.22
N ASP A 59 -5.65 -5.07 8.22
CA ASP A 59 -5.23 -5.76 6.98
C ASP A 59 -4.37 -4.87 6.06
N THR A 60 -4.41 -3.54 6.25
CA THR A 60 -3.64 -2.59 5.44
C THR A 60 -2.14 -2.84 5.54
N LEU A 61 -1.62 -3.10 6.74
CA LEU A 61 -0.20 -3.39 6.92
C LEU A 61 0.20 -4.69 6.20
N THR A 62 -0.67 -5.71 6.23
CA THR A 62 -0.43 -6.98 5.54
C THR A 62 -0.33 -6.77 4.03
N VAL A 63 -1.28 -6.06 3.41
CA VAL A 63 -1.22 -5.77 1.97
C VAL A 63 -0.02 -4.89 1.63
N MET A 64 0.31 -3.91 2.47
CA MET A 64 1.53 -3.11 2.28
C MET A 64 2.79 -3.98 2.32
N SER A 65 2.87 -5.00 3.16
CA SER A 65 4.03 -5.92 3.16
C SER A 65 4.20 -6.68 1.84
N VAL A 66 3.11 -6.99 1.13
CA VAL A 66 3.14 -7.56 -0.22
C VAL A 66 3.66 -6.56 -1.25
N LEU A 67 3.23 -5.28 -1.15
CA LEU A 67 3.70 -4.21 -2.03
C LEU A 67 5.18 -3.85 -1.81
N TYR A 68 5.68 -4.09 -0.60
CA TYR A 68 7.01 -3.74 -0.15
C TYR A 68 7.77 -5.00 0.32
N PRO A 69 8.09 -5.98 -0.55
CA PRO A 69 8.68 -7.25 -0.13
C PRO A 69 10.12 -7.12 0.40
N TRP A 70 10.74 -5.95 0.22
CA TRP A 70 12.04 -5.60 0.81
C TRP A 70 11.92 -5.11 2.26
N ALA A 71 10.72 -4.76 2.72
CA ALA A 71 10.51 -4.25 4.07
C ALA A 71 10.58 -5.39 5.08
N ASP A 72 11.67 -5.43 5.83
CA ASP A 72 11.81 -6.33 6.96
C ASP A 72 10.92 -5.87 8.13
N LEU A 73 9.73 -6.44 8.26
CA LEU A 73 8.78 -6.11 9.33
C LEU A 73 9.32 -6.37 10.76
N HIS A 74 10.49 -7.01 10.92
CA HIS A 74 11.18 -7.06 12.20
C HIS A 74 11.79 -5.70 12.60
N ASN A 75 12.08 -4.84 11.61
CA ASN A 75 12.48 -3.46 11.83
C ASN A 75 11.26 -2.55 12.05
N LEU A 76 11.49 -1.40 12.71
CA LEU A 76 10.48 -0.37 12.96
C LEU A 76 10.11 0.35 11.64
N PHE A 77 9.21 -0.27 10.88
CA PHE A 77 8.54 0.36 9.76
C PHE A 77 7.32 1.15 10.24
N HIS A 78 7.11 2.31 9.63
CA HIS A 78 5.93 3.13 9.87
C HIS A 78 5.16 3.31 8.58
N MET A 79 3.86 3.07 8.64
CA MET A 79 2.94 3.49 7.61
C MET A 79 2.68 4.99 7.75
N ASP A 80 2.79 5.73 6.66
CA ASP A 80 2.58 7.17 6.62
C ASP A 80 1.80 7.56 5.36
N HIS A 81 1.19 8.75 5.38
CA HIS A 81 0.54 9.33 4.21
C HIS A 81 1.58 10.02 3.31
N ILE A 82 1.52 9.77 2.00
CA ILE A 82 2.38 10.40 1.00
C ILE A 82 2.09 11.90 0.96
N PHE A 83 0.83 12.25 0.73
CA PHE A 83 0.30 13.60 0.92
C PHE A 83 -0.19 13.72 2.37
N PRO A 84 0.27 14.72 3.16
CA PRO A 84 -0.01 14.75 4.58
C PRO A 84 -1.50 14.85 4.89
N LYS A 85 -2.00 13.91 5.70
CA LYS A 85 -3.39 13.90 6.18
C LYS A 85 -3.86 15.25 6.74
N ALA A 86 -2.98 15.98 7.42
CA ALA A 86 -3.28 17.27 8.02
C ALA A 86 -3.68 18.37 7.01
N GLU A 87 -3.35 18.21 5.72
CA GLU A 87 -3.69 19.17 4.66
C GLU A 87 -5.09 18.94 4.06
N PHE A 88 -5.69 17.77 4.26
CA PHE A 88 -7.01 17.40 3.76
C PHE A 88 -8.15 17.98 4.61
N THR A 89 -8.29 19.31 4.55
CA THR A 89 -9.46 20.02 5.09
C THR A 89 -9.99 20.98 4.04
N GLU A 90 -11.32 21.12 3.96
CA GLU A 90 -11.96 22.00 2.98
C GLU A 90 -11.34 23.42 2.98
N ARG A 91 -11.11 23.99 4.16
CA ARG A 91 -10.48 25.31 4.30
C ARG A 91 -9.09 25.39 3.65
N LYS A 92 -8.24 24.37 3.85
CA LYS A 92 -6.88 24.34 3.28
C LYS A 92 -6.92 24.10 1.78
N LEU A 93 -7.78 23.19 1.31
CA LEU A 93 -7.99 22.91 -0.11
C LEU A 93 -8.43 24.17 -0.87
N ARG A 94 -9.42 24.90 -0.36
CA ARG A 94 -9.85 26.19 -0.93
C ARG A 94 -8.71 27.22 -0.97
N LYS A 95 -7.90 27.30 0.09
CA LYS A 95 -6.74 28.19 0.14
C LYS A 95 -5.67 27.82 -0.89
N MET A 96 -5.52 26.53 -1.21
CA MET A 96 -4.62 26.03 -2.26
C MET A 96 -5.19 26.19 -3.68
N GLY A 97 -6.41 26.73 -3.82
CA GLY A 97 -7.04 26.97 -5.12
C GLY A 97 -7.78 25.76 -5.71
N VAL A 98 -8.04 24.72 -4.91
CA VAL A 98 -8.83 23.57 -5.36
C VAL A 98 -10.29 24.01 -5.62
N PRO A 99 -10.83 23.78 -6.83
CA PRO A 99 -12.22 24.07 -7.17
C PRO A 99 -13.21 23.36 -6.25
N SER A 100 -14.33 24.01 -5.91
CA SER A 100 -15.29 23.49 -4.92
C SER A 100 -15.88 22.13 -5.29
N ASP A 101 -16.10 21.92 -6.59
CA ASP A 101 -16.60 20.69 -7.21
C ASP A 101 -15.60 19.54 -7.18
N ARG A 102 -14.31 19.82 -6.95
CA ARG A 102 -13.25 18.81 -6.80
C ARG A 102 -12.90 18.49 -5.34
N ILE A 103 -13.40 19.25 -4.36
CA ILE A 103 -13.01 19.08 -2.95
C ILE A 103 -13.36 17.69 -2.42
N SER A 104 -14.50 17.12 -2.84
CA SER A 104 -14.90 15.75 -2.45
C SER A 104 -13.85 14.71 -2.83
N ASP A 105 -13.27 14.81 -4.04
CA ASP A 105 -12.28 13.86 -4.56
C ASP A 105 -11.04 13.76 -3.65
N PHE A 106 -10.71 14.85 -2.95
CA PHE A 106 -9.60 14.88 -2.00
C PHE A 106 -10.02 14.29 -0.65
N LEU A 107 -11.14 14.78 -0.10
CA LEU A 107 -11.58 14.46 1.26
C LEU A 107 -12.07 13.03 1.40
N GLU A 108 -12.61 12.43 0.34
CA GLU A 108 -13.09 11.06 0.37
C GLU A 108 -11.96 10.04 0.18
N ASN A 109 -10.85 10.43 -0.46
CA ASN A 109 -9.83 9.49 -0.91
C ASN A 109 -8.49 9.54 -0.17
N PHE A 110 -8.19 10.59 0.60
CA PHE A 110 -6.87 10.77 1.20
C PHE A 110 -6.39 9.65 2.12
N ASN A 111 -7.30 8.82 2.64
CA ASN A 111 -6.98 7.83 3.67
C ASN A 111 -6.78 6.41 3.12
N TYR A 112 -6.96 6.21 1.81
CA TYR A 112 -6.80 4.92 1.13
C TYR A 112 -5.35 4.58 0.82
N ILE A 113 -5.09 3.30 0.54
CA ILE A 113 -3.75 2.73 0.30
C ILE A 113 -2.98 3.46 -0.80
N GLY A 114 -3.68 4.02 -1.79
CA GLY A 114 -3.12 4.84 -2.84
C GLY A 114 -2.40 6.11 -2.34
N ASN A 115 -2.70 6.58 -1.12
CA ASN A 115 -1.96 7.66 -0.45
C ASN A 115 -1.05 7.16 0.67
N LEU A 116 -0.85 5.85 0.84
CA LEU A 116 -0.03 5.29 1.93
C LEU A 116 1.32 4.78 1.41
N GLN A 117 2.34 4.87 2.26
CA GLN A 117 3.68 4.33 2.02
C GLN A 117 4.24 3.72 3.31
N LEU A 118 5.14 2.73 3.18
CA LEU A 118 5.97 2.27 4.29
C LEU A 118 7.30 3.02 4.28
N LEU A 119 7.67 3.60 5.43
CA LEU A 119 8.94 4.31 5.66
C LEU A 119 9.72 3.62 6.77
N GLU A 120 11.04 3.61 6.63
CA GLU A 120 11.97 3.21 7.70
C GLU A 120 12.04 4.31 8.77
N GLY A 121 12.31 3.96 10.02
CA GLY A 121 12.21 4.88 11.18
C GLY A 121 12.94 6.23 11.05
N LEU A 122 14.07 6.28 10.32
CA LEU A 122 14.81 7.52 10.06
C LEU A 122 14.17 8.40 8.98
N ASP A 123 13.53 7.79 7.98
CA ASP A 123 12.87 8.52 6.89
C ASP A 123 11.58 9.19 7.37
N ASN A 124 10.85 8.52 8.28
CA ASN A 124 9.57 9.00 8.81
C ASN A 124 9.71 10.35 9.52
N THR A 125 10.73 10.54 10.37
CA THR A 125 10.94 11.80 11.10
C THR A 125 11.29 12.98 10.20
N SER A 126 11.87 12.73 9.02
CA SER A 126 12.22 13.77 8.06
C SER A 126 11.01 14.29 7.24
N LYS A 127 9.98 13.45 7.07
CA LYS A 127 8.85 13.70 6.15
C LYS A 127 7.60 14.25 6.83
N THR A 128 7.38 13.96 8.11
CA THR A 128 6.11 14.25 8.79
C THR A 128 5.62 15.69 8.54
N ASN A 129 4.38 15.83 8.06
CA ASN A 129 3.70 17.11 7.77
C ASN A 129 4.34 18.03 6.72
N LYS A 130 5.29 17.56 5.90
CA LYS A 130 5.84 18.36 4.79
C LYS A 130 5.05 18.14 3.51
N ASP A 131 4.97 19.19 2.70
CA ASP A 131 4.49 19.08 1.31
C ASP A 131 5.32 18.02 0.56
N PHE A 132 4.63 17.10 -0.11
CA PHE A 132 5.28 15.92 -0.70
C PHE A 132 6.22 16.30 -1.84
N LYS A 133 5.78 17.21 -2.73
CA LYS A 133 6.61 17.69 -3.84
C LYS A 133 7.89 18.34 -3.33
N LYS A 134 7.75 19.27 -2.40
CA LYS A 134 8.89 19.95 -1.78
C LYS A 134 9.82 18.95 -1.09
N TRP A 135 9.29 18.02 -0.30
CA TRP A 135 10.11 17.00 0.36
C TRP A 135 10.84 16.13 -0.67
N PHE A 136 10.16 15.72 -1.74
CA PHE A 136 10.72 14.90 -2.81
C PHE A 136 11.87 15.61 -3.53
N GLU A 137 11.71 16.90 -3.82
CA GLU A 137 12.75 17.73 -4.46
C GLU A 137 13.92 18.03 -3.51
N ASP A 138 13.65 18.38 -2.25
CA ASP A 138 14.66 18.80 -1.27
C ASP A 138 15.51 17.62 -0.76
N ASN A 139 14.97 16.40 -0.72
CA ASN A 139 15.64 15.23 -0.11
C ASN A 139 16.21 14.24 -1.14
N LEU A 140 15.83 14.36 -2.42
CA LEU A 140 16.31 13.48 -3.51
C LEU A 140 17.06 14.34 -4.55
N PRO A 141 18.38 14.57 -4.33
CA PRO A 141 19.12 15.58 -5.10
C PRO A 141 19.46 15.13 -6.53
N THR A 142 19.43 13.82 -6.83
CA THR A 142 19.77 13.29 -8.15
C THR A 142 18.58 12.59 -8.81
N GLU A 143 18.59 12.53 -10.15
CA GLU A 143 17.54 11.83 -10.90
C GLU A 143 17.54 10.33 -10.64
N GLU A 144 18.71 9.73 -10.33
CA GLU A 144 18.83 8.34 -9.91
C GLU A 144 18.13 8.11 -8.56
N ALA A 145 18.32 9.01 -7.58
CA ALA A 145 17.67 8.92 -6.28
C ALA A 145 16.14 9.07 -6.41
N LYS A 146 15.68 10.01 -7.24
CA LYS A 146 14.25 10.17 -7.56
C LYS A 146 13.68 8.93 -8.21
N THR A 147 14.38 8.37 -9.21
CA THR A 147 13.95 7.16 -9.91
C THR A 147 13.86 5.96 -8.96
N ALA A 148 14.89 5.77 -8.12
CA ALA A 148 14.92 4.70 -7.12
C ALA A 148 13.77 4.84 -6.11
N TYR A 149 13.50 6.05 -5.62
CA TYR A 149 12.38 6.30 -4.71
C TYR A 149 11.03 6.01 -5.38
N ARG A 150 10.85 6.45 -6.63
CA ARG A 150 9.61 6.20 -7.37
C ARG A 150 9.35 4.71 -7.56
N GLN A 151 10.37 3.95 -7.93
CA GLN A 151 10.28 2.50 -8.07
C GLN A 151 10.00 1.82 -6.72
N LYS A 152 10.71 2.24 -5.66
CA LYS A 152 10.57 1.69 -4.29
C LYS A 152 9.16 1.90 -3.73
N HIS A 153 8.53 3.05 -3.99
CA HIS A 153 7.24 3.45 -3.39
C HIS A 153 6.05 3.48 -4.37
N LEU A 154 6.24 2.98 -5.60
CA LEU A 154 5.22 2.98 -6.67
C LEU A 154 4.68 4.39 -6.95
N ILE A 155 5.56 5.38 -6.99
CA ILE A 155 5.19 6.77 -7.31
C ILE A 155 5.18 6.92 -8.84
N PRO A 156 4.07 7.33 -9.47
CA PRO A 156 3.95 7.40 -10.92
C PRO A 156 4.98 8.36 -11.53
N ALA A 157 5.57 7.96 -12.65
CA ALA A 157 6.39 8.84 -13.46
C ALA A 157 5.50 9.78 -14.29
N GLY A 158 5.93 11.02 -14.51
CA GLY A 158 5.19 11.99 -15.35
C GLY A 158 4.01 12.68 -14.69
N VAL A 159 3.66 12.35 -13.44
CA VAL A 159 2.68 13.10 -12.64
C VAL A 159 3.39 14.16 -11.81
N ASP A 160 2.92 15.41 -11.89
CA ASP A 160 3.38 16.49 -11.01
C ASP A 160 2.85 16.24 -9.58
N LEU A 161 3.78 16.18 -8.63
CA LEU A 161 3.53 15.83 -7.22
C LEU A 161 2.92 16.99 -6.41
N ALA A 162 2.55 18.09 -7.05
CA ALA A 162 1.86 19.20 -6.40
C ALA A 162 0.58 18.71 -5.71
N PHE A 163 0.29 19.24 -4.52
CA PHE A 163 -0.88 18.83 -3.73
C PHE A 163 -2.19 18.92 -4.51
N THR A 164 -2.35 19.92 -5.37
CA THR A 164 -3.54 20.12 -6.21
C THR A 164 -3.79 19.02 -7.25
N ASN A 165 -2.79 18.18 -7.51
CA ASN A 165 -2.90 17.03 -8.42
C ASN A 165 -3.07 15.71 -7.66
N PHE A 166 -3.47 15.75 -6.39
CA PHE A 166 -3.65 14.56 -5.57
C PHE A 166 -4.58 13.51 -6.24
N PRO A 167 -5.75 13.87 -6.81
CA PRO A 167 -6.60 12.88 -7.49
C PRO A 167 -5.91 12.19 -8.67
N GLU A 168 -5.22 12.97 -9.52
CA GLU A 168 -4.48 12.46 -10.68
C GLU A 168 -3.29 11.58 -10.25
N PHE A 169 -2.60 11.97 -9.17
CA PHE A 169 -1.58 11.14 -8.55
C PHE A 169 -2.14 9.82 -8.02
N LEU A 170 -3.29 9.89 -7.33
CA LEU A 170 -3.90 8.73 -6.71
C LEU A 170 -4.27 7.69 -7.76
N GLU A 171 -4.98 8.11 -8.81
CA GLU A 171 -5.37 7.26 -9.94
C GLU A 171 -4.16 6.59 -10.60
N ALA A 172 -3.13 7.38 -10.93
CA ALA A 172 -1.93 6.86 -11.58
C ALA A 172 -1.13 5.91 -10.65
N ARG A 173 -1.13 6.15 -9.34
CA ARG A 173 -0.48 5.27 -8.36
C ARG A 173 -1.28 3.99 -8.14
N GLU A 174 -2.60 4.05 -8.10
CA GLU A 174 -3.47 2.90 -7.93
C GLU A 174 -3.30 1.89 -9.07
N ALA A 175 -3.12 2.36 -10.31
CA ALA A 175 -2.75 1.49 -11.43
C ALA A 175 -1.44 0.72 -11.17
N LEU A 176 -0.40 1.39 -10.67
CA LEU A 176 0.87 0.74 -10.32
C LEU A 176 0.74 -0.25 -9.16
N ILE A 177 -0.14 0.04 -8.19
CA ILE A 177 -0.45 -0.84 -7.07
C ILE A 177 -1.16 -2.10 -7.58
N ILE A 178 -2.17 -1.96 -8.44
CA ILE A 178 -2.88 -3.09 -9.05
C ILE A 178 -1.88 -3.98 -9.80
N ASP A 179 -1.06 -3.41 -10.68
CA ASP A 179 -0.08 -4.17 -11.45
C ASP A 179 0.88 -4.95 -10.54
N ARG A 180 1.31 -4.32 -9.43
CA ARG A 180 2.17 -4.99 -8.45
C ARG A 180 1.44 -6.10 -7.73
N LEU A 181 0.21 -5.89 -7.25
CA LEU A 181 -0.57 -6.90 -6.54
C LEU A 181 -0.90 -8.09 -7.45
N LYS A 182 -1.26 -7.86 -8.72
CA LYS A 182 -1.46 -8.93 -9.70
C LYS A 182 -0.22 -9.79 -9.83
N LYS A 183 0.96 -9.16 -9.96
CA LYS A 183 2.23 -9.89 -10.05
C LYS A 183 2.53 -10.75 -8.83
N GLU A 184 2.21 -10.29 -7.62
CA GLU A 184 2.53 -11.00 -6.38
C GLU A 184 1.45 -12.01 -5.94
N LEU A 185 0.18 -11.80 -6.34
CA LEU A 185 -0.97 -12.59 -5.88
C LEU A 185 -1.57 -13.52 -6.95
N GLN A 186 -1.32 -13.25 -8.23
CA GLN A 186 -1.75 -14.09 -9.37
C GLN A 186 -0.56 -14.70 -10.14
N GLY A 187 0.67 -14.32 -9.81
CA GLY A 187 1.91 -14.77 -10.45
C GLY A 187 2.45 -16.09 -9.94
#